data_AF-A0A8T3U3T4-F1
#
_entry.id   AF-A0A8T3U3T4-F1
#
_cell.length_a   1.000
_cell.length_b   1.000
_cell.length_c   1.000
_cell.angle_alpha   90.00
_cell.angle_beta   90.00
_cell.angle_gamma   90.00
#
_symmetry.space_group_name_H-M   'P 1'
#
loop_
_entity.id
_entity.type
_entity.pdbx_description
1 polymer ?
#
loop_
_entity_poly.entity_id
_entity_poly.type
_entity_poly.pdbx_seq_one_letter_code
_entity_poly.pdbx_strand_id
1 'polypeptide(L)' 'QGINKFYELFRWNNWEDDCKKLKLTDGFSFYPLLNFKCNINERSRRVISIDELIRFNMTMFS' A
#
# COMPACT_ATOMS: atom_id res chain seq x y z
N GLN A 1 19.52 -8.19 6.88
CA GLN A 1 19.20 -6.77 7.18
C GLN A 1 18.45 -6.04 6.05
N GLY A 2 18.43 -6.53 4.80
CA GLY A 2 17.79 -5.83 3.67
C GLY A 2 16.25 -5.79 3.68
N ILE A 3 15.58 -6.82 4.20
CA ILE A 3 14.11 -6.93 4.13
C ILE A 3 13.40 -5.85 4.98
N ASN A 4 13.88 -5.60 6.19
CA ASN A 4 13.30 -4.58 7.07
C ASN A 4 13.46 -3.18 6.48
N LYS A 5 14.64 -2.90 5.90
CA LYS A 5 14.95 -1.64 5.24
C LYS A 5 14.18 -1.44 3.95
N PHE A 6 13.91 -2.52 3.21
CA PHE A 6 13.03 -2.51 2.04
C PHE A 6 11.63 -2.06 2.42
N TYR A 7 11.03 -2.64 3.47
CA TYR A 7 9.67 -2.33 3.90
C TYR A 7 9.52 -1.03 4.71
N GLU A 8 10.60 -0.47 5.22
CA GLU A 8 10.58 0.77 6.00
C GLU A 8 9.93 1.93 5.22
N LEU A 9 10.21 2.03 3.92
CA LEU A 9 9.66 3.07 3.05
C LEU A 9 8.19 2.83 2.64
N PHE A 10 7.64 1.66 2.92
CA PHE A 10 6.26 1.27 2.58
C PHE A 10 5.29 1.36 3.75
N ARG A 11 5.78 1.80 4.92
CA ARG A 11 4.99 1.91 6.14
C ARG A 11 4.68 3.37 6.42
N TRP A 12 3.39 3.67 6.61
CA TRP A 12 2.94 4.96 7.12
C TRP A 12 2.83 4.92 8.65
N ASN A 13 2.63 6.08 9.27
CA ASN A 13 2.40 6.16 10.70
C ASN A 13 1.16 5.35 11.07
N ASN A 14 1.27 4.49 12.07
CA ASN A 14 0.20 3.60 12.55
C ASN A 14 -0.24 2.50 11.57
N TRP A 15 0.57 2.17 10.55
CA TRP A 15 0.27 1.09 9.59
C TRP A 15 -0.12 -0.23 10.25
N GLU A 16 0.49 -0.57 11.39
CA GLU A 16 0.23 -1.81 12.10
C GLU A 16 -1.21 -1.88 12.63
N ASP A 17 -1.69 -0.79 13.25
CA ASP A 17 -3.04 -0.73 13.81
C ASP A 17 -4.11 -0.63 12.74
N ASP A 18 -3.79 -0.01 11.61
CA ASP A 18 -4.66 0.01 10.43
C ASP A 18 -4.78 -1.38 9.79
N CYS A 19 -3.67 -2.11 9.67
CA CYS A 19 -3.66 -3.49 9.17
C CYS A 19 -4.44 -4.45 10.08
N LYS A 20 -4.43 -4.26 11.41
CA LYS A 20 -5.23 -5.09 12.35
C LYS A 20 -6.74 -4.98 12.12
N LYS A 21 -7.22 -3.87 11.53
CA LYS A 21 -8.65 -3.64 11.23
C LYS A 21 -9.06 -4.16 9.85
N LEU A 22 -8.10 -4.62 9.06
CA LEU A 22 -8.30 -5.01 7.67
C LEU A 22 -8.85 -6.45 7.61
N LYS A 23 -9.75 -6.71 6.67
CA LYS A 23 -10.15 -8.09 6.35
C LYS A 23 -9.03 -8.77 5.58
N LEU A 24 -8.94 -10.09 5.68
CA LEU A 24 -7.95 -10.89 4.94
C LEU A 24 -8.05 -10.70 3.41
N THR A 25 -9.23 -10.33 2.91
CA THR A 25 -9.52 -10.14 1.48
C THR A 25 -9.33 -8.71 1.00
N ASP A 26 -8.94 -7.78 1.88
CA ASP A 26 -8.81 -6.36 1.58
C ASP A 26 -7.34 -5.91 1.67
N GLY A 27 -7.04 -4.76 1.07
CA GLY A 27 -5.72 -4.16 1.03
C GLY A 27 -5.78 -2.65 0.89
N PHE A 28 -4.66 -1.97 1.16
CA PHE A 28 -4.53 -0.54 0.96
C PHE A 28 -4.02 -0.22 -0.45
N SER A 29 -4.81 0.55 -1.20
CA SER A 29 -4.38 1.21 -2.43
C SER A 29 -3.93 2.63 -2.14
N PHE A 30 -2.90 3.10 -2.85
CA PHE A 30 -2.29 4.41 -2.65
C PHE A 30 -2.38 5.25 -3.93
N TYR A 31 -2.66 6.54 -3.77
CA TYR A 31 -2.60 7.53 -4.84
C TYR A 31 -1.81 8.77 -4.41
N PRO A 32 -0.89 9.29 -5.25
CA PRO A 32 -0.43 8.69 -6.51
C PRO A 32 0.46 7.45 -6.26
N LEU A 33 0.68 6.66 -7.32
CA LEU A 33 1.31 5.34 -7.25
C LEU A 33 2.83 5.40 -6.95
N LEU A 34 3.47 4.23 -6.82
CA LEU A 34 4.78 4.03 -6.19
C LEU A 34 5.92 4.96 -6.64
N ASN A 35 5.93 5.43 -7.88
CA ASN A 35 7.02 6.22 -8.48
C ASN A 35 7.01 7.73 -8.14
N PHE A 36 6.18 8.19 -7.21
CA PHE A 36 6.18 9.59 -6.80
C PHE A 36 7.12 9.83 -5.61
N LYS A 37 8.04 10.78 -5.75
CA LYS A 37 8.83 11.34 -4.62
C LYS A 37 7.90 12.13 -3.70
N CYS A 38 7.09 11.45 -2.91
CA CYS A 38 6.26 12.05 -1.88
C CYS A 38 6.26 11.18 -0.62
N ASN A 39 6.10 11.84 0.53
CA ASN A 39 6.01 11.21 1.83
C ASN A 39 4.80 10.27 1.87
N ILE A 40 5.00 9.01 2.28
CA ILE A 40 3.92 8.02 2.33
C ILE A 40 2.79 8.45 3.26
N ASN A 41 3.06 9.23 4.30
CA ASN A 41 2.04 9.74 5.22
C ASN A 41 1.06 10.73 4.56
N GLU A 42 1.50 11.44 3.53
CA GLU A 42 0.72 12.45 2.79
C GLU A 42 -0.05 11.85 1.61
N ARG A 43 0.22 10.59 1.25
CA ARG A 43 -0.49 9.91 0.16
C ARG A 43 -1.93 9.62 0.56
N SER A 44 -2.83 9.81 -0.40
CA SER A 44 -4.21 9.33 -0.25
C SER A 44 -4.20 7.80 -0.26
N ARG A 45 -4.94 7.21 0.69
CA ARG A 45 -5.08 5.75 0.84
C ARG A 45 -6.54 5.36 0.82
N ARG A 46 -6.86 4.20 0.25
CA ARG A 46 -8.19 3.61 0.31
C ARG A 46 -8.09 2.11 0.53
N VAL A 47 -8.97 1.57 1.38
CA VAL A 47 -9.18 0.13 1.52
C VAL A 47 -10.01 -0.35 0.33
N ILE A 48 -9.48 -1.31 -0.41
CA ILE A 48 -10.16 -1.97 -1.55
C ILE A 48 -9.91 -3.48 -1.48
N SER A 49 -10.63 -4.27 -2.27
CA SER A 49 -10.41 -5.72 -2.31
C SER A 49 -9.02 -6.08 -2.88
N ILE A 50 -8.43 -7.18 -2.41
CA ILE A 50 -7.17 -7.70 -2.95
C ILE A 50 -7.29 -8.03 -4.43
N ASP A 51 -8.43 -8.56 -4.87
CA ASP A 51 -8.67 -8.85 -6.29
C ASP A 51 -8.61 -7.59 -7.15
N GLU A 52 -9.15 -6.47 -6.64
CA GLU A 52 -9.07 -5.16 -7.29
C GLU A 52 -7.63 -4.65 -7.31
N LEU A 53 -6.87 -4.77 -6.21
CA LEU A 53 -5.45 -4.44 -6.17
C LEU A 53 -4.63 -5.24 -7.19
N ILE A 54 -4.86 -6.55 -7.28
CA ILE A 54 -4.17 -7.43 -8.22
C ILE A 54 -4.48 -7.00 -9.65
N ARG A 55 -5.77 -6.81 -9.99
CA ARG A 55 -6.17 -6.34 -11.32
C ARG A 55 -5.53 -4.99 -11.66
N PHE A 56 -5.58 -4.01 -10.77
CA PHE A 56 -4.97 -2.70 -11.02
C PHE A 56 -3.47 -2.78 -11.27
N ASN A 57 -2.73 -3.53 -10.45
CA ASN A 57 -1.29 -3.68 -10.64
C ASN A 57 -0.97 -4.42 -11.94
N MET A 58 -1.66 -5.52 -12.23
CA MET A 58 -1.43 -6.29 -13.45
C MET A 58 -1.77 -5.49 -14.73
N THR A 59 -2.80 -4.64 -14.72
CA THR A 59 -3.15 -3.77 -15.85
C THR A 59 -2.20 -2.58 -16.02
N MET A 60 -1.56 -2.11 -14.94
CA MET A 60 -0.63 -0.98 -15.03
C MET A 60 0.75 -1.37 -15.59
N PHE A 61 1.12 -2.65 -15.47
CA PHE A 61 2.39 -3.19 -15.96
C PHE A 61 2.25 -4.03 -17.24
N SER A 62 1.05 -4.11 -17.82
CA SER A 62 0.78 -4.67 -19.16
C SER A 62 0.86 -3.60 -20.23
#